data_AF-A0A1F8F2X0-F1
#
_entry.id   AF-A0A1F8F2X0-F1
#
_cell.length_a   1.000
_cell.length_b   1.000
_cell.length_c   1.000
_cell.angle_alpha   90.00
_cell.angle_beta   90.00
_cell.angle_gamma   90.00
#
_symmetry.space_group_name_H-M   'P 1'
#
loop_
_entity.id
_entity.type
_entity.pdbx_description
1 polymer ?
#
loop_
_entity_poly.entity_id
_entity_poly.type
_entity_poly.pdbx_seq_one_letter_code
_entity_poly.pdbx_strand_id
1 'polypeptide(L)'
;MISNVPILKKSIGMLEKLKNIMDKFKRGFRSIFPVLFVLALAGFFVVGVYAASTIGTNMSTTGTMTVAPAADSATSVRFQNTAGTNVFITDSTNMRVGVLGAPQTTFEVQGTASASYLMTANSLQVAGPTSVAYSRFGTGTTGNTSEWDAANDLLITGSLEVDGKASLASNFQMSGRFVADTAASHSMAGDLILTSALTVGATTASSSAGKGYTAEFVGPATGTASFYFGGAAASTAGTCIQLKSTTGAWIYMRFNQGATTPTLSTVRCH
;
A
#
# COMPACT_ATOMS: atom_id res chain seq x y z
N MET A 1 -110.22 59.24 -12.08
CA MET A 1 -109.78 58.38 -13.20
C MET A 1 -108.29 58.09 -13.03
N ILE A 2 -107.94 56.82 -12.88
CA ILE A 2 -106.60 56.33 -12.54
C ILE A 2 -105.72 56.39 -13.81
N SER A 3 -104.81 57.35 -13.92
CA SER A 3 -104.02 57.64 -15.14
C SER A 3 -102.54 57.20 -15.10
N ASN A 4 -102.14 56.23 -14.26
CA ASN A 4 -100.72 55.86 -14.11
C ASN A 4 -100.35 54.38 -14.41
N VAL A 5 -101.28 53.59 -14.97
CA VAL A 5 -101.07 52.17 -15.30
C VAL A 5 -99.88 51.90 -16.27
N PRO A 6 -99.53 52.76 -17.25
CA PRO A 6 -98.42 52.48 -18.16
C PRO A 6 -97.03 52.59 -17.50
N ILE A 7 -96.88 53.51 -16.54
CA ILE A 7 -95.61 53.76 -15.84
C ILE A 7 -95.27 52.59 -14.92
N LEU A 8 -96.28 52.03 -14.25
CA LEU A 8 -96.13 50.89 -13.36
C LEU A 8 -95.71 49.61 -14.11
N LYS A 9 -96.32 49.32 -15.27
CA LYS A 9 -95.93 48.19 -16.13
C LYS A 9 -94.50 48.32 -16.67
N LYS A 10 -94.08 49.53 -17.05
CA LYS A 10 -92.71 49.78 -17.53
C LYS A 10 -91.68 49.61 -16.40
N SER A 11 -92.02 50.03 -15.19
CA SER A 11 -91.16 49.89 -14.00
C SER A 11 -91.00 48.41 -13.58
N ILE A 12 -92.09 47.63 -13.61
CA ILE A 12 -92.05 46.17 -13.33
C ILE A 12 -91.21 45.42 -14.37
N GLY A 13 -91.38 45.73 -15.67
CA GLY A 13 -90.56 45.12 -16.72
C GLY A 13 -89.08 45.49 -16.64
N MET A 14 -88.75 46.67 -16.12
CA MET A 14 -87.37 47.08 -15.86
C MET A 14 -86.77 46.31 -14.67
N LEU A 15 -87.56 46.09 -13.60
CA LEU A 15 -87.17 45.29 -12.45
C LEU A 15 -86.92 43.82 -12.79
N GLU A 16 -87.75 43.20 -13.65
CA GLU A 16 -87.53 41.83 -14.12
C GLU A 16 -86.26 41.70 -14.97
N LYS A 17 -85.99 42.68 -15.85
CA LYS A 17 -84.73 42.73 -16.61
C LYS A 17 -83.53 42.86 -15.68
N LEU A 18 -83.62 43.70 -14.66
CA LEU A 18 -82.54 43.88 -13.68
C LEU A 18 -82.28 42.58 -12.91
N LYS A 19 -83.34 41.89 -12.49
CA LYS A 19 -83.26 40.60 -11.77
C LYS A 19 -82.60 39.53 -12.64
N ASN A 20 -83.00 39.42 -13.91
CA ASN A 20 -82.42 38.45 -14.84
C ASN A 20 -80.93 38.73 -15.12
N ILE A 21 -80.53 40.00 -15.23
CA ILE A 21 -79.12 40.41 -15.35
C ILE A 21 -78.33 40.00 -14.10
N MET A 22 -78.89 40.25 -12.92
CA MET A 22 -78.25 39.95 -11.65
C MET A 22 -78.10 38.43 -11.40
N ASP A 23 -79.08 37.63 -11.85
CA ASP A 23 -79.00 36.17 -11.79
C ASP A 23 -78.02 35.57 -12.80
N LYS A 24 -77.82 36.23 -13.95
CA LYS A 24 -76.75 35.86 -14.90
C LYS A 24 -75.36 36.20 -14.33
N PHE A 25 -75.21 37.35 -13.69
CA PHE A 25 -73.96 37.75 -13.05
C PHE A 25 -73.60 36.82 -11.89
N LYS A 26 -74.56 36.49 -11.01
CA LYS A 26 -74.34 35.51 -9.92
C LYS A 26 -73.95 34.13 -10.44
N ARG A 27 -74.54 33.68 -11.55
CA ARG A 27 -74.17 32.40 -12.19
C ARG A 27 -72.75 32.44 -12.78
N GLY A 28 -72.38 33.53 -13.45
CA GLY A 28 -71.01 33.72 -13.96
C GLY A 28 -69.97 33.77 -12.85
N PHE A 29 -70.24 34.51 -11.77
CA PHE A 29 -69.35 34.61 -10.62
C PHE A 29 -69.19 33.28 -9.89
N ARG A 30 -70.26 32.48 -9.75
CA ARG A 30 -70.20 31.14 -9.16
C ARG A 30 -69.44 30.12 -10.02
N SER A 31 -69.36 30.32 -11.33
CA SER A 31 -68.73 29.38 -12.26
C SER A 31 -67.24 29.65 -12.45
N ILE A 32 -66.82 30.92 -12.53
CA ILE A 32 -65.45 31.28 -12.93
C ILE A 32 -64.53 31.47 -11.73
N PHE A 33 -65.06 32.04 -10.64
CA PHE A 33 -64.27 32.34 -9.45
C PHE A 33 -63.59 31.11 -8.81
N PRO A 34 -64.26 29.95 -8.62
CA PRO A 34 -63.60 28.78 -8.04
C PRO A 34 -62.54 28.20 -8.99
N VAL A 35 -62.76 28.25 -10.31
CA VAL A 35 -61.79 27.73 -11.30
C VAL A 35 -60.53 28.58 -11.32
N LEU A 36 -60.66 29.92 -11.35
CA LEU A 36 -59.52 30.83 -11.31
C LEU A 36 -58.75 30.73 -9.98
N PHE A 37 -59.49 30.59 -8.87
CA PHE A 37 -58.90 30.43 -7.54
C PHE A 37 -58.10 29.13 -7.42
N VAL A 38 -58.63 28.02 -7.95
CA VAL A 38 -57.91 26.73 -8.00
C VAL A 38 -56.69 26.81 -8.93
N LEU A 39 -56.79 27.49 -10.07
CA LEU A 39 -55.67 27.65 -11.00
C LEU A 39 -54.53 28.49 -10.40
N ALA A 40 -54.87 29.57 -9.67
CA ALA A 40 -53.92 30.39 -8.94
C ALA A 40 -53.26 29.64 -7.78
N LEU A 41 -54.02 28.81 -7.07
CA LEU A 41 -53.51 27.97 -5.99
C LEU A 41 -52.57 26.88 -6.52
N ALA A 42 -52.93 26.25 -7.65
CA ALA A 42 -52.09 25.27 -8.32
C ALA A 42 -50.79 25.88 -8.88
N GLY A 43 -50.84 27.11 -9.42
CA GLY A 43 -49.66 27.83 -9.90
C GLY A 43 -48.64 28.13 -8.80
N PHE A 44 -49.07 28.35 -7.56
CA PHE A 44 -48.18 28.61 -6.42
C PHE A 44 -47.41 27.37 -5.97
N PHE A 45 -47.93 26.16 -6.22
CA PHE A 45 -47.26 24.91 -5.87
C PHE A 45 -46.23 24.45 -6.90
N VAL A 46 -46.29 24.96 -8.14
CA VAL A 46 -45.45 24.49 -9.25
C VAL A 46 -44.15 25.28 -9.39
N VAL A 47 -44.03 26.46 -8.77
CA VAL A 47 -42.86 27.35 -8.93
C VAL A 47 -42.08 27.51 -7.62
N GLY A 48 -41.37 26.44 -7.25
CA GLY A 48 -40.00 26.52 -6.72
C GLY A 48 -39.79 27.11 -5.32
N VAL A 49 -39.89 26.27 -4.28
CA VAL A 49 -38.91 26.24 -3.19
C VAL A 49 -38.74 24.78 -2.73
N TYR A 50 -37.81 24.05 -3.34
CA TYR A 50 -37.26 22.86 -2.68
C TYR A 50 -35.98 23.28 -1.97
N ALA A 51 -36.06 23.54 -0.66
CA ALA A 51 -34.94 23.35 0.26
C ALA A 51 -35.39 23.63 1.70
N ALA A 52 -35.97 22.64 2.36
CA ALA A 52 -35.79 22.49 3.80
C ALA A 52 -35.11 21.15 4.04
N SER A 53 -33.79 21.09 3.83
CA SER A 53 -32.98 19.95 4.27
C SER A 53 -32.62 20.13 5.74
N THR A 54 -33.45 19.59 6.62
CA THR A 54 -33.14 19.49 8.05
C THR A 54 -33.61 18.13 8.54
N ILE A 55 -32.76 17.09 8.42
CA ILE A 55 -33.06 15.79 9.03
C ILE A 55 -32.02 15.46 10.08
N GLY A 56 -32.37 15.84 11.31
CA GLY A 56 -32.12 15.12 12.55
C GLY A 56 -33.43 15.20 13.36
N THR A 57 -33.79 14.24 14.20
CA THR A 57 -33.11 14.10 15.50
C THR A 57 -32.79 12.66 15.93
N ASN A 58 -32.96 11.61 15.09
CA ASN A 58 -32.39 10.25 15.22
C ASN A 58 -32.85 9.34 14.05
N MET A 59 -32.14 9.38 12.91
CA MET A 59 -32.56 8.72 11.66
C MET A 59 -32.66 7.18 11.81
N SER A 60 -33.77 6.58 11.33
CA SER A 60 -34.01 5.13 11.31
C SER A 60 -34.62 4.67 9.98
N THR A 61 -34.04 3.63 9.36
CA THR A 61 -34.48 3.07 8.07
C THR A 61 -34.87 1.60 8.22
N THR A 62 -36.10 1.22 7.86
CA THR A 62 -36.61 -0.17 7.91
C THR A 62 -36.45 -0.93 6.58
N GLY A 63 -35.87 -0.29 5.55
CA GLY A 63 -35.56 -0.82 4.22
C GLY A 63 -34.26 -0.23 3.66
N THR A 64 -34.10 -0.13 2.33
CA THR A 64 -32.90 0.45 1.71
C THR A 64 -32.96 1.98 1.64
N MET A 65 -31.85 2.66 1.97
CA MET A 65 -31.65 4.08 1.70
C MET A 65 -30.93 4.22 0.35
N THR A 66 -31.59 4.87 -0.62
CA THR A 66 -30.99 5.16 -1.93
C THR A 66 -30.72 6.65 -2.03
N VAL A 67 -29.46 7.03 -2.14
CA VAL A 67 -29.04 8.43 -2.36
C VAL A 67 -28.32 8.50 -3.70
N ALA A 68 -29.00 9.07 -4.69
CA ALA A 68 -28.38 9.40 -5.97
C ALA A 68 -27.73 10.79 -5.85
N PRO A 69 -26.55 10.98 -6.46
CA PRO A 69 -26.00 12.31 -6.57
C PRO A 69 -26.88 13.16 -7.50
N ALA A 70 -26.76 14.50 -7.40
CA ALA A 70 -27.38 15.40 -8.37
C ALA A 70 -26.81 15.17 -9.77
N ALA A 71 -27.54 15.54 -10.83
CA ALA A 71 -27.14 15.32 -12.21
C ALA A 71 -25.76 15.92 -12.57
N ASP A 72 -25.33 16.92 -11.81
CA ASP A 72 -24.08 17.67 -11.93
C ASP A 72 -23.05 17.37 -10.83
N SER A 73 -23.28 16.34 -9.99
CA SER A 73 -22.39 15.97 -8.89
C SER A 73 -21.98 14.50 -8.97
N ALA A 74 -20.75 14.19 -8.54
CA ALA A 74 -20.30 12.82 -8.32
C ALA A 74 -20.51 12.36 -6.86
N THR A 75 -20.71 13.31 -5.94
CA THR A 75 -20.86 13.04 -4.51
C THR A 75 -22.31 12.71 -4.17
N SER A 76 -22.58 11.48 -3.76
CA SER A 76 -23.90 11.05 -3.28
C SER A 76 -24.08 11.32 -1.79
N VAL A 77 -23.02 11.09 -1.00
CA VAL A 77 -23.03 11.33 0.46
C VAL A 77 -21.81 12.15 0.84
N ARG A 78 -22.02 13.19 1.65
CA ARG A 78 -20.96 14.06 2.16
C ARG A 78 -21.28 14.46 3.60
N PHE A 79 -20.50 13.97 4.54
CA PHE A 79 -20.53 14.48 5.91
C PHE A 79 -19.48 15.56 6.04
N GLN A 80 -19.89 16.76 6.46
CA GLN A 80 -19.00 17.91 6.65
C GLN A 80 -19.14 18.45 8.06
N ASN A 81 -18.06 19.03 8.57
CA ASN A 81 -18.16 19.88 9.75
C ASN A 81 -18.76 21.26 9.36
N THR A 82 -19.03 22.09 10.37
CA THR A 82 -19.55 23.46 10.19
C THR A 82 -18.61 24.35 9.35
N ALA A 83 -17.32 24.01 9.27
CA ALA A 83 -16.33 24.73 8.46
C ALA A 83 -16.29 24.26 6.99
N GLY A 84 -17.12 23.31 6.58
CA GLY A 84 -17.15 22.77 5.21
C GLY A 84 -16.08 21.73 4.90
N THR A 85 -15.33 21.28 5.91
CA THR A 85 -14.34 20.20 5.79
C THR A 85 -15.04 18.85 5.71
N ASN A 86 -14.64 18.03 4.75
CA ASN A 86 -15.22 16.72 4.53
C ASN A 86 -14.65 15.71 5.50
N VAL A 87 -15.53 15.00 6.19
CA VAL A 87 -15.16 13.94 7.13
C VAL A 87 -15.32 12.57 6.49
N PHE A 88 -16.39 12.37 5.71
CA PHE A 88 -16.62 11.15 4.93
C PHE A 88 -17.35 11.50 3.62
N ILE A 89 -16.90 10.89 2.53
CA ILE A 89 -17.43 11.13 1.19
C ILE A 89 -17.64 9.79 0.48
N THR A 90 -18.82 9.62 -0.13
CA THR A 90 -19.06 8.58 -1.13
C THR A 90 -19.18 9.25 -2.49
N ASP A 91 -18.29 8.88 -3.41
CA ASP A 91 -18.35 9.21 -4.82
C ASP A 91 -18.93 7.99 -5.56
N SER A 92 -20.24 8.02 -5.81
CA SER A 92 -20.94 6.92 -6.47
C SER A 92 -20.65 6.85 -7.97
N THR A 93 -20.17 7.93 -8.59
CA THR A 93 -19.86 7.96 -10.02
C THR A 93 -18.56 7.23 -10.31
N ASN A 94 -17.54 7.43 -9.46
CA ASN A 94 -16.23 6.80 -9.60
C ASN A 94 -16.05 5.55 -8.71
N MET A 95 -17.07 5.15 -7.96
CA MET A 95 -17.06 4.04 -6.99
C MET A 95 -15.97 4.19 -5.93
N ARG A 96 -15.88 5.37 -5.30
CA ARG A 96 -14.84 5.68 -4.31
C ARG A 96 -15.43 6.06 -2.96
N VAL A 97 -14.70 5.73 -1.90
CA VAL A 97 -15.02 6.13 -0.53
C VAL A 97 -13.79 6.81 0.08
N GLY A 98 -13.99 8.00 0.64
CA GLY A 98 -12.94 8.80 1.26
C GLY A 98 -13.24 9.16 2.70
N VAL A 99 -12.21 9.16 3.54
CA VAL A 99 -12.24 9.68 4.91
C VAL A 99 -11.27 10.86 5.00
N LEU A 100 -11.75 11.97 5.58
CA LEU A 100 -11.02 13.24 5.74
C LEU A 100 -10.57 13.91 4.42
N GLY A 101 -11.22 13.60 3.29
CA GLY A 101 -10.89 14.20 2.00
C GLY A 101 -11.66 13.59 0.82
N ALA A 102 -11.48 14.16 -0.37
CA ALA A 102 -12.04 13.64 -1.61
C ALA A 102 -11.15 12.52 -2.19
N PRO A 103 -11.65 11.27 -2.29
CA PRO A 103 -10.82 10.12 -2.64
C PRO A 103 -10.36 10.16 -4.11
N GLN A 104 -9.08 9.89 -4.33
CA GLN A 104 -8.43 9.73 -5.63
C GLN A 104 -8.35 8.25 -6.04
N THR A 105 -8.51 7.33 -5.09
CA THR A 105 -8.57 5.87 -5.30
C THR A 105 -9.87 5.29 -4.74
N THR A 106 -10.13 3.99 -4.93
CA THR A 106 -11.38 3.32 -4.49
C THR A 106 -11.65 3.48 -3.00
N PHE A 107 -10.62 3.40 -2.16
CA PHE A 107 -10.73 3.65 -0.73
C PHE A 107 -9.50 4.42 -0.26
N GLU A 108 -9.74 5.59 0.32
CA GLU A 108 -8.66 6.49 0.77
C GLU A 108 -8.96 7.06 2.15
N VAL A 109 -7.98 6.95 3.04
CA VAL A 109 -7.99 7.62 4.34
C VAL A 109 -6.90 8.68 4.30
N GLN A 110 -7.28 9.95 4.30
CA GLN A 110 -6.32 11.05 4.37
C GLN A 110 -6.00 11.33 5.84
N GLY A 111 -4.87 10.79 6.32
CA GLY A 111 -4.44 10.91 7.72
C GLY A 111 -4.13 9.55 8.34
N THR A 112 -4.33 9.42 9.65
CA THR A 112 -4.04 8.19 10.39
C THR A 112 -5.21 7.21 10.31
N ALA A 113 -4.98 6.03 9.71
CA ALA A 113 -5.85 4.87 9.86
C ALA A 113 -5.35 4.02 11.04
N SER A 114 -6.19 3.85 12.07
CA SER A 114 -5.90 2.96 13.21
C SER A 114 -6.77 1.71 13.10
N ALA A 115 -6.14 0.53 13.07
CA ALA A 115 -6.82 -0.75 13.05
C ALA A 115 -6.10 -1.73 13.97
N SER A 116 -6.84 -2.65 14.61
CA SER A 116 -6.22 -3.72 15.40
C SER A 116 -5.42 -4.68 14.53
N TYR A 117 -5.86 -4.89 13.28
CA TYR A 117 -5.17 -5.69 12.28
C TYR A 117 -5.35 -5.08 10.89
N LEU A 118 -4.29 -5.10 10.08
CA LEU A 118 -4.33 -4.77 8.66
C LEU A 118 -4.12 -6.07 7.87
N MET A 119 -5.12 -6.49 7.10
CA MET A 119 -5.03 -7.65 6.21
C MET A 119 -5.17 -7.21 4.76
N THR A 120 -4.23 -7.62 3.91
CA THR A 120 -4.26 -7.39 2.46
C THR A 120 -4.23 -8.73 1.74
N ALA A 121 -5.02 -8.90 0.68
CA ALA A 121 -5.09 -10.17 -0.06
C ALA A 121 -3.90 -10.38 -1.02
N ASN A 122 -3.26 -9.29 -1.46
CA ASN A 122 -2.17 -9.31 -2.42
C ASN A 122 -0.96 -8.57 -1.82
N SER A 123 -0.35 -7.65 -2.55
CA SER A 123 0.77 -6.83 -2.08
C SER A 123 0.33 -5.74 -1.09
N LEU A 124 1.13 -5.51 -0.04
CA LEU A 124 1.11 -4.27 0.73
C LEU A 124 2.23 -3.35 0.23
N GLN A 125 1.89 -2.13 -0.19
CA GLN A 125 2.88 -1.10 -0.48
C GLN A 125 2.82 0.01 0.55
N VAL A 126 3.96 0.29 1.16
CA VAL A 126 4.14 1.39 2.10
C VAL A 126 5.09 2.42 1.47
N ALA A 127 4.69 3.69 1.50
CA ALA A 127 5.44 4.87 1.04
C ALA A 127 5.37 5.28 -0.46
N GLY A 128 4.43 4.79 -1.28
CA GLY A 128 4.19 5.38 -2.62
C GLY A 128 3.17 4.65 -3.50
N PRO A 129 2.75 5.21 -4.65
CA PRO A 129 1.79 4.57 -5.56
C PRO A 129 2.45 3.98 -6.82
N THR A 130 2.78 2.69 -6.84
CA THR A 130 3.12 1.98 -8.10
C THR A 130 2.67 0.52 -8.03
N SER A 131 1.83 0.02 -8.95
CA SER A 131 1.41 -1.38 -8.89
C SER A 131 2.57 -2.31 -9.24
N VAL A 132 3.07 -3.05 -8.26
CA VAL A 132 4.03 -4.14 -8.47
C VAL A 132 3.44 -5.44 -7.94
N ALA A 133 4.00 -6.57 -8.37
CA ALA A 133 3.51 -7.87 -7.94
C ALA A 133 3.83 -8.20 -6.48
N TYR A 134 4.83 -7.56 -5.86
CA TYR A 134 5.37 -7.88 -4.53
C TYR A 134 5.07 -6.82 -3.45
N SER A 135 5.18 -7.20 -2.16
CA SER A 135 5.01 -6.28 -1.03
C SER A 135 6.26 -5.40 -0.83
N ARG A 136 6.08 -4.15 -0.38
CA ARG A 136 7.17 -3.17 -0.23
C ARG A 136 7.08 -2.32 1.03
N PHE A 137 8.24 -2.15 1.67
CA PHE A 137 8.53 -1.02 2.54
C PHE A 137 9.54 -0.08 1.85
N GLY A 138 9.06 1.06 1.35
CA GLY A 138 9.86 2.05 0.62
C GLY A 138 9.44 2.21 -0.85
N THR A 139 10.16 3.07 -1.58
CA THR A 139 9.83 3.49 -2.96
C THR A 139 10.75 2.92 -4.03
N GLY A 140 11.86 2.28 -3.65
CA GLY A 140 12.78 1.68 -4.61
C GLY A 140 12.18 0.47 -5.36
N THR A 141 12.84 0.13 -6.46
CA THR A 141 12.53 -1.05 -7.28
C THR A 141 13.53 -2.17 -6.99
N THR A 142 13.12 -3.42 -7.14
CA THR A 142 14.05 -4.55 -7.07
C THR A 142 15.06 -4.48 -8.22
N GLY A 143 16.32 -4.83 -7.96
CA GLY A 143 17.33 -5.07 -9.00
C GLY A 143 17.27 -6.48 -9.60
N ASN A 144 16.53 -7.40 -8.94
CA ASN A 144 16.47 -8.82 -9.27
C ASN A 144 15.04 -9.20 -9.68
N THR A 145 14.56 -8.68 -10.81
CA THR A 145 13.15 -8.82 -11.23
C THR A 145 12.69 -10.28 -11.44
N SER A 146 13.61 -11.23 -11.63
CA SER A 146 13.29 -12.66 -11.79
C SER A 146 13.13 -13.41 -10.46
N GLU A 147 13.49 -12.78 -9.34
CA GLU A 147 13.39 -13.38 -7.99
C GLU A 147 12.30 -12.73 -7.14
N TRP A 148 11.72 -11.63 -7.61
CA TRP A 148 10.81 -10.74 -6.88
C TRP A 148 9.59 -10.41 -7.74
N ASP A 149 8.79 -11.42 -8.07
CA ASP A 149 7.70 -11.31 -9.05
C ASP A 149 6.33 -11.76 -8.51
N ALA A 150 6.22 -12.06 -7.21
CA ALA A 150 4.99 -12.57 -6.59
C ALA A 150 4.56 -11.79 -5.34
N ALA A 151 3.26 -11.88 -5.00
CA ALA A 151 2.64 -11.13 -3.90
C ALA A 151 3.16 -11.49 -2.49
N ASN A 152 3.74 -12.67 -2.36
CA ASN A 152 4.35 -13.18 -1.15
C ASN A 152 5.81 -12.73 -0.95
N ASP A 153 6.40 -11.99 -1.89
CA ASP A 153 7.74 -11.44 -1.72
C ASP A 153 7.69 -10.09 -0.98
N LEU A 154 8.72 -9.79 -0.17
CA LEU A 154 8.86 -8.54 0.59
C LEU A 154 10.15 -7.76 0.27
N LEU A 155 10.05 -6.67 -0.49
CA LEU A 155 11.18 -5.78 -0.77
C LEU A 155 11.29 -4.67 0.28
N ILE A 156 12.51 -4.50 0.82
CA ILE A 156 12.88 -3.39 1.71
C ILE A 156 14.00 -2.60 1.02
N THR A 157 13.77 -1.33 0.72
CA THR A 157 14.72 -0.51 -0.08
C THR A 157 15.68 0.32 0.78
N GLY A 158 15.65 0.11 2.09
CA GLY A 158 16.53 0.73 3.07
C GLY A 158 17.18 -0.34 3.97
N SER A 159 17.69 0.09 5.12
CA SER A 159 18.24 -0.82 6.11
C SER A 159 17.14 -1.63 6.79
N LEU A 160 17.40 -2.92 7.03
CA LEU A 160 16.62 -3.77 7.92
C LEU A 160 17.47 -4.06 9.16
N GLU A 161 16.93 -3.72 10.33
CA GLU A 161 17.48 -4.10 11.62
C GLU A 161 16.59 -5.17 12.25
N VAL A 162 17.23 -6.18 12.85
CA VAL A 162 16.56 -7.28 13.56
C VAL A 162 17.27 -7.45 14.89
N ASP A 163 16.66 -6.97 15.98
CA ASP A 163 17.21 -7.09 17.34
C ASP A 163 17.28 -8.55 17.83
N GLY A 164 16.44 -9.39 17.24
CA GLY A 164 16.32 -10.80 17.58
C GLY A 164 17.06 -11.73 16.63
N LYS A 165 16.53 -12.93 16.47
CA LYS A 165 17.05 -13.93 15.54
C LYS A 165 16.41 -13.73 14.16
N ALA A 166 17.22 -13.81 13.11
CA ALA A 166 16.76 -14.02 11.74
C ALA A 166 17.07 -15.46 11.33
N SER A 167 16.09 -16.17 10.75
CA SER A 167 16.24 -17.54 10.27
C SER A 167 15.86 -17.60 8.79
N LEU A 168 16.67 -18.28 7.98
CA LEU A 168 16.44 -18.49 6.55
C LEU A 168 16.39 -19.99 6.28
N ALA A 169 15.31 -20.45 5.65
CA ALA A 169 15.10 -21.88 5.38
C ALA A 169 15.85 -22.39 4.13
N SER A 170 16.29 -21.49 3.26
CA SER A 170 16.95 -21.79 1.99
C SER A 170 18.15 -20.86 1.80
N ASN A 171 18.38 -20.39 0.58
CA ASN A 171 19.56 -19.61 0.23
C ASN A 171 19.55 -18.23 0.90
N PHE A 172 20.72 -17.84 1.42
CA PHE A 172 21.02 -16.46 1.79
C PHE A 172 22.03 -15.90 0.79
N GLN A 173 21.63 -14.86 0.05
CA GLN A 173 22.44 -14.23 -0.99
C GLN A 173 22.64 -12.74 -0.70
N MET A 174 23.86 -12.24 -0.92
CA MET A 174 24.18 -10.81 -0.81
C MET A 174 25.29 -10.42 -1.80
N SER A 175 25.27 -9.16 -2.26
CA SER A 175 26.35 -8.60 -3.11
C SER A 175 27.49 -7.96 -2.30
N GLY A 176 27.28 -7.76 -0.99
CA GLY A 176 28.19 -7.04 -0.11
C GLY A 176 28.95 -7.93 0.86
N ARG A 177 29.16 -7.42 2.08
CA ARG A 177 29.94 -8.06 3.13
C ARG A 177 29.02 -8.69 4.17
N PHE A 178 29.27 -9.96 4.50
CA PHE A 178 28.75 -10.60 5.71
C PHE A 178 29.70 -10.35 6.88
N VAL A 179 29.20 -9.80 7.98
CA VAL A 179 29.97 -9.59 9.21
C VAL A 179 29.27 -10.33 10.33
N ALA A 180 29.94 -11.33 10.88
CA ALA A 180 29.50 -11.99 12.10
C ALA A 180 30.19 -11.30 13.30
N ASP A 181 29.48 -11.15 14.43
CA ASP A 181 30.03 -10.48 15.62
C ASP A 181 31.32 -11.17 16.13
N THR A 182 32.14 -10.46 16.89
CA THR A 182 33.43 -10.94 17.39
C THR A 182 33.36 -11.64 18.75
N ALA A 183 32.22 -11.60 19.44
CA ALA A 183 32.13 -12.15 20.80
C ALA A 183 32.02 -13.69 20.85
N ALA A 184 31.55 -14.32 19.77
CA ALA A 184 31.29 -15.76 19.72
C ALA A 184 31.98 -16.43 18.52
N SER A 185 32.25 -17.73 18.66
CA SER A 185 32.65 -18.58 17.53
C SER A 185 31.50 -18.74 16.54
N HIS A 186 31.77 -18.56 15.25
CA HIS A 186 30.84 -18.85 14.16
C HIS A 186 31.24 -20.12 13.45
N SER A 187 30.27 -20.95 13.10
CA SER A 187 30.49 -22.21 12.39
C SER A 187 29.63 -22.28 11.13
N MET A 188 30.23 -22.81 10.06
CA MET A 188 29.52 -23.20 8.85
C MET A 188 29.42 -24.73 8.86
N ALA A 189 28.23 -25.28 8.65
CA ALA A 189 28.05 -26.71 8.46
C ALA A 189 28.06 -27.04 6.96
N GLY A 190 28.80 -28.07 6.57
CA GLY A 190 28.99 -28.44 5.16
C GLY A 190 30.21 -27.73 4.54
N ASP A 191 30.15 -27.53 3.22
CA ASP A 191 31.27 -27.02 2.45
C ASP A 191 31.37 -25.48 2.51
N LEU A 192 32.58 -24.97 2.69
CA LEU A 192 32.89 -23.55 2.50
C LEU A 192 33.74 -23.39 1.23
N ILE A 193 33.16 -22.80 0.19
CA ILE A 193 33.85 -22.53 -1.07
C ILE A 193 34.22 -21.05 -1.13
N LEU A 194 35.51 -20.75 -1.30
CA LEU A 194 36.05 -19.40 -1.43
C LEU A 194 36.76 -19.29 -2.77
N THR A 195 36.34 -18.35 -3.61
CA THR A 195 36.84 -18.20 -4.98
C THR A 195 38.03 -17.25 -5.09
N SER A 196 38.26 -16.41 -4.08
CA SER A 196 39.34 -15.42 -4.07
C SER A 196 40.38 -15.76 -2.99
N ALA A 197 40.24 -15.20 -1.78
CA ALA A 197 41.21 -15.39 -0.71
C ALA A 197 40.52 -15.82 0.59
N LEU A 198 41.21 -16.64 1.36
CA LEU A 198 40.90 -16.93 2.76
C LEU A 198 41.94 -16.26 3.64
N THR A 199 41.49 -15.40 4.56
CA THR A 199 42.33 -14.84 5.63
C THR A 199 41.85 -15.39 6.96
N VAL A 200 42.71 -16.11 7.69
CA VAL A 200 42.40 -16.70 9.00
C VAL A 200 43.25 -16.03 10.07
N GLY A 201 42.62 -15.48 11.12
CA GLY A 201 43.31 -14.82 12.24
C GLY A 201 42.79 -13.43 12.60
N ALA A 202 43.35 -12.82 13.66
CA ALA A 202 43.07 -11.43 14.04
C ALA A 202 43.90 -10.43 13.21
N THR A 203 43.33 -9.24 12.94
CA THR A 203 44.01 -8.09 12.31
C THR A 203 45.08 -7.44 13.20
N THR A 204 45.16 -7.85 14.48
CA THR A 204 46.18 -7.40 15.43
C THR A 204 47.26 -8.47 15.53
N ALA A 205 48.50 -8.12 15.17
CA ALA A 205 49.65 -9.01 15.19
C ALA A 205 49.91 -9.61 16.59
N SER A 206 50.49 -10.81 16.61
CA SER A 206 50.76 -11.68 17.77
C SER A 206 51.76 -11.15 18.82
N SER A 207 51.77 -9.85 19.13
CA SER A 207 52.66 -9.33 20.18
C SER A 207 52.13 -9.57 21.61
N SER A 208 50.94 -10.15 21.78
CA SER A 208 50.41 -10.54 23.09
C SER A 208 50.63 -12.04 23.33
N ALA A 209 51.44 -12.37 24.34
CA ALA A 209 51.63 -13.74 24.80
C ALA A 209 50.27 -14.43 25.04
N GLY A 210 50.07 -15.61 24.43
CA GLY A 210 48.87 -16.45 24.65
C GLY A 210 47.78 -16.39 23.57
N LYS A 211 47.99 -15.73 22.43
CA LYS A 211 47.05 -15.76 21.29
C LYS A 211 47.74 -16.30 20.04
N GLY A 212 47.76 -17.62 19.89
CA GLY A 212 48.26 -18.28 18.69
C GLY A 212 47.26 -18.17 17.55
N TYR A 213 47.75 -17.91 16.33
CA TYR A 213 46.99 -18.14 15.11
C TYR A 213 46.86 -19.65 14.91
N THR A 214 45.86 -20.27 15.52
CA THR A 214 45.54 -21.67 15.28
C THR A 214 44.40 -21.72 14.29
N ALA A 215 44.75 -21.86 13.01
CA ALA A 215 43.84 -22.55 12.10
C ALA A 215 43.91 -24.03 12.51
N GLU A 216 42.95 -24.46 13.34
CA GLU A 216 42.89 -25.82 13.86
C GLU A 216 41.98 -26.64 12.97
N PHE A 217 42.54 -27.66 12.33
CA PHE A 217 41.81 -28.58 11.47
C PHE A 217 41.66 -29.87 12.26
N VAL A 218 40.51 -30.02 12.91
CA VAL A 218 40.12 -31.24 13.61
C VAL A 218 38.95 -31.83 12.84
N GLY A 219 39.00 -33.13 12.53
CA GLY A 219 37.81 -33.79 12.01
C GLY A 219 36.72 -33.83 13.08
N PRO A 220 35.45 -34.03 12.71
CA PRO A 220 34.47 -34.55 13.68
C PRO A 220 35.04 -35.84 14.28
N ALA A 221 34.57 -36.29 15.45
CA ALA A 221 35.17 -37.37 16.27
C ALA A 221 35.58 -38.71 15.57
N THR A 222 35.34 -38.85 14.26
CA THR A 222 35.66 -39.98 13.38
C THR A 222 36.36 -39.60 12.05
N GLY A 223 36.63 -38.31 11.76
CA GLY A 223 37.15 -37.82 10.48
C GLY A 223 38.65 -37.47 10.51
N THR A 224 39.35 -37.70 9.39
CA THR A 224 40.71 -37.21 9.19
C THR A 224 40.65 -35.75 8.71
N ALA A 225 41.23 -34.82 9.48
CA ALA A 225 41.50 -33.49 8.97
C ALA A 225 42.57 -33.59 7.88
N SER A 226 42.25 -33.16 6.67
CA SER A 226 43.17 -33.24 5.53
C SER A 226 43.13 -31.95 4.73
N PHE A 227 44.30 -31.61 4.16
CA PHE A 227 44.43 -30.53 3.20
C PHE A 227 44.78 -31.14 1.85
N TYR A 228 43.88 -30.96 0.89
CA TYR A 228 44.15 -31.33 -0.49
C TYR A 228 44.65 -30.12 -1.27
N PHE A 229 45.86 -30.23 -1.79
CA PHE A 229 46.41 -29.25 -2.73
C PHE A 229 46.68 -29.95 -4.06
N GLY A 230 45.88 -29.68 -5.09
CA GLY A 230 46.02 -30.29 -6.41
C GLY A 230 44.97 -29.80 -7.41
N GLY A 231 45.28 -29.87 -8.70
CA GLY A 231 44.30 -29.65 -9.77
C GLY A 231 43.60 -30.97 -10.15
N ALA A 232 42.45 -30.88 -10.82
CA ALA A 232 41.69 -32.06 -11.26
C ALA A 232 42.46 -32.96 -12.27
N ALA A 233 43.52 -32.45 -12.89
CA ALA A 233 44.36 -33.18 -13.85
C ALA A 233 45.75 -33.48 -13.27
N ALA A 234 46.29 -34.65 -13.60
CA ALA A 234 47.65 -35.05 -13.23
C ALA A 234 48.69 -34.09 -13.85
N SER A 235 49.44 -33.37 -13.02
CA SER A 235 50.52 -32.47 -13.43
C SER A 235 51.85 -32.96 -12.90
N THR A 236 52.89 -32.91 -13.74
CA THR A 236 54.28 -33.22 -13.35
C THR A 236 54.87 -32.14 -12.44
N ALA A 237 54.25 -30.96 -12.36
CA ALA A 237 54.74 -29.83 -11.57
C ALA A 237 54.47 -29.95 -10.04
N GLY A 238 53.68 -30.94 -9.62
CA GLY A 238 53.32 -31.15 -8.21
C GLY A 238 52.55 -29.99 -7.59
N THR A 239 52.46 -29.97 -6.25
CA THR A 239 51.88 -28.85 -5.51
C THR A 239 52.89 -28.22 -4.57
N CYS A 240 52.80 -26.91 -4.38
CA CYS A 240 53.79 -26.12 -3.65
C CYS A 240 53.12 -25.26 -2.58
N ILE A 241 53.68 -25.27 -1.37
CA ILE A 241 53.36 -24.35 -0.28
C ILE A 241 54.42 -23.26 -0.26
N GLN A 242 53.98 -22.01 -0.34
CA GLN A 242 54.84 -20.84 -0.28
C GLN A 242 54.73 -20.21 1.11
N LEU A 243 55.86 -20.08 1.79
CA LEU A 243 55.95 -19.45 3.11
C LEU A 243 56.96 -18.32 3.03
N LYS A 244 56.75 -17.26 3.82
CA LYS A 244 57.70 -16.16 3.95
C LYS A 244 58.36 -16.24 5.32
N SER A 245 59.70 -16.22 5.35
CA SER A 245 60.45 -16.18 6.61
C SER A 245 60.22 -14.86 7.34
N THR A 246 60.64 -14.80 8.60
CA THR A 246 60.69 -13.56 9.39
C THR A 246 61.60 -12.50 8.78
N THR A 247 62.54 -12.91 7.91
CA THR A 247 63.44 -12.01 7.15
C THR A 247 62.84 -11.58 5.80
N GLY A 248 61.63 -12.03 5.47
CA GLY A 248 60.97 -11.70 4.21
C GLY A 248 61.38 -12.57 3.02
N ALA A 249 62.26 -13.55 3.20
CA ALA A 249 62.67 -14.48 2.15
C ALA A 249 61.59 -15.54 1.90
N TRP A 250 61.39 -15.94 0.65
CA TRP A 250 60.45 -17.02 0.31
C TRP A 250 61.09 -18.40 0.55
N ILE A 251 60.31 -19.29 1.15
CA ILE A 251 60.62 -20.71 1.32
C ILE A 251 59.49 -21.50 0.66
N TYR A 252 59.88 -22.40 -0.25
CA TYR A 252 58.97 -23.21 -1.03
C TYR A 252 59.07 -24.66 -0.56
N MET A 253 57.96 -25.25 -0.11
CA MET A 253 57.84 -26.69 0.14
C MET A 253 57.06 -27.32 -1.00
N ARG A 254 57.63 -28.35 -1.65
CA ARG A 254 57.04 -28.98 -2.83
C ARG A 254 56.77 -30.47 -2.62
N PHE A 255 55.66 -30.93 -3.17
CA PHE A 255 55.30 -32.34 -3.25
C PHE A 255 55.26 -32.76 -4.72
N ASN A 256 56.31 -33.45 -5.17
CA ASN A 256 56.41 -33.93 -6.54
C ASN A 256 55.56 -35.21 -6.72
N GLN A 257 55.07 -35.43 -7.94
CA GLN A 257 54.36 -36.67 -8.26
C GLN A 257 55.26 -37.89 -7.98
N GLY A 258 54.74 -38.87 -7.23
CA GLY A 258 55.45 -40.11 -6.89
C GLY A 258 56.53 -39.99 -5.81
N ALA A 259 56.79 -38.78 -5.28
CA ALA A 259 57.72 -38.60 -4.18
C ALA A 259 57.04 -38.92 -2.84
N THR A 260 57.78 -39.59 -1.94
CA THR A 260 57.32 -39.91 -0.58
C THR A 260 57.72 -38.84 0.45
N THR A 261 58.51 -37.84 0.05
CA THR A 261 59.00 -36.77 0.92
C THR A 261 58.89 -35.40 0.23
N PRO A 262 58.57 -34.34 0.98
CA PRO A 262 58.60 -32.99 0.43
C PRO A 262 60.04 -32.52 0.19
N THR A 263 60.21 -31.64 -0.80
CA THR A 263 61.47 -30.94 -1.06
C THR A 263 61.36 -29.47 -0.68
N LEU A 264 62.44 -28.90 -0.12
CA LEU A 264 62.52 -27.48 0.25
C LEU A 264 63.39 -26.72 -0.76
N SER A 265 62.98 -25.51 -1.15
CA SER A 265 63.71 -24.63 -2.06
C SER A 265 63.57 -23.16 -1.64
N THR A 266 64.58 -22.35 -1.88
CA THR A 266 64.55 -20.89 -1.66
C THR A 266 64.44 -20.10 -2.96
N VAL A 267 64.41 -20.76 -4.11
CA VAL A 267 64.52 -20.10 -5.42
C VAL A 267 63.17 -19.90 -6.09
N ARG A 268 62.35 -20.97 -6.22
CA ARG A 268 61.01 -20.90 -6.86
C ARG A 268 60.13 -22.10 -6.46
N CYS A 269 58.86 -22.11 -6.88
CA CYS A 269 57.96 -23.28 -6.75
C CYS A 269 58.04 -24.30 -7.91
N HIS A 270 58.68 -23.95 -9.03
CA HIS A 270 58.73 -24.78 -10.26
C HIS A 270 60.09 -25.45 -10.43
#